data_AF-Q16T55-F1
#
_entry.id   AF-Q16T55-F1
#
_cell.length_a   1.000
_cell.length_b   1.000
_cell.length_c   1.000
_cell.angle_alpha   90.00
_cell.angle_beta   90.00
_cell.angle_gamma   90.00
#
_symmetry.space_group_name_H-M   'P 1'
#
loop_
_entity.id
_entity.type
_entity.pdbx_description
1 polymer ?
#
loop_
_entity_poly.entity_id
_entity_poly.type
_entity_poly.pdbx_seq_one_letter_code
_entity_poly.pdbx_strand_id
1 'polypeptide(L)'
;MFEMIQYPKQRKTLRLEEEAKDFNLEHYGMDHVQYLIDGFGLHSVELPANVCLNNDQQSRIRMIVDEKKREVEKYRTLSKNVSACFNLVDIVLAVLYDKIVNSNELNEAISHVNIHRISSSLSYFEEFSSYEDVLIAFYRRSCMYPLYRSKDLARKSVKLFIDAMNGENAVEWVLEKLLFSYEAFKNNDCVVLNHYYIKDCIRFLQLCKPIEMLQEAGRYCAKILLSVHSKSLGFGEEAVVQKMVNDIIGVEDESTDSDDTCDSTDETSESESESSDSLPDENVLEKLMNLKIQL
;
A
#
# COMPACT_ATOMS: atom_id res chain seq x y z
N MET A 1 8.37 21.08 -25.43
CA MET A 1 6.95 20.80 -25.64
C MET A 1 6.30 20.81 -24.27
N PHE A 2 5.88 21.98 -23.80
CA PHE A 2 5.24 22.17 -22.50
C PHE A 2 3.78 21.77 -22.65
N GLU A 3 3.45 20.49 -22.44
CA GLU A 3 2.06 20.05 -22.48
C GLU A 3 1.44 19.98 -21.09
N MET A 4 0.41 20.81 -20.96
CA MET A 4 -0.72 20.76 -20.03
C MET A 4 -0.40 20.88 -18.53
N ILE A 5 -0.67 22.08 -18.01
CA ILE A 5 -1.20 22.23 -16.65
C ILE A 5 -2.49 21.39 -16.59
N GLN A 6 -2.39 20.15 -16.13
CA GLN A 6 -3.55 19.31 -15.94
C GLN A 6 -4.35 19.85 -14.75
N TYR A 7 -5.61 20.18 -15.01
CA TYR A 7 -6.57 20.58 -13.98
C TYR A 7 -6.80 19.42 -13.00
N PRO A 8 -7.14 19.66 -11.72
CA PRO A 8 -7.26 18.61 -10.69
C PRO A 8 -8.08 17.39 -11.12
N LYS A 9 -9.21 17.60 -11.81
CA LYS A 9 -10.06 16.51 -12.32
C LYS A 9 -9.39 15.64 -13.39
N GLN A 10 -8.54 16.24 -14.24
CA GLN A 10 -7.83 15.52 -15.28
C GLN A 10 -6.78 14.56 -14.69
N ARG A 11 -6.20 14.90 -13.54
CA ARG A 11 -5.18 14.07 -12.87
C ARG A 11 -5.75 12.74 -12.38
N LYS A 12 -6.96 12.75 -11.80
CA LYS A 12 -7.66 11.51 -11.41
C LYS A 12 -7.95 10.63 -12.62
N THR A 13 -8.44 11.21 -13.72
CA THR A 13 -8.70 10.46 -14.96
C THR A 13 -7.43 9.85 -15.52
N LEU A 14 -6.35 10.64 -15.64
CA LEU A 14 -5.06 10.15 -16.12
C LEU A 14 -4.54 9.00 -15.25
N ARG A 15 -4.59 9.15 -13.92
CA ARG A 15 -4.18 8.10 -13.00
C ARG A 15 -4.94 6.81 -13.24
N LEU A 16 -6.27 6.87 -13.35
CA LEU A 16 -7.09 5.67 -13.55
C LEU A 16 -6.78 4.98 -14.88
N GLU A 17 -6.53 5.75 -15.94
CA GLU A 17 -6.14 5.21 -17.26
C GLU A 17 -4.76 4.55 -17.24
N GLU A 18 -3.79 5.14 -16.56
CA GLU A 18 -2.43 4.57 -16.43
C GLU A 18 -2.43 3.35 -15.50
N GLU A 19 -3.17 3.40 -14.39
CA GLU A 19 -3.34 2.24 -13.51
C GLU A 19 -3.94 1.04 -14.25
N ALA A 20 -4.91 1.26 -15.13
CA ALA A 20 -5.50 0.18 -15.93
C ALA A 20 -4.50 -0.46 -16.91
N LYS A 21 -3.49 0.28 -17.37
CA LYS A 21 -2.45 -0.22 -18.29
C LYS A 21 -1.33 -0.94 -17.54
N ASP A 22 -0.96 -0.41 -16.39
CA ASP A 22 0.19 -0.88 -15.62
C ASP A 22 -0.18 -2.11 -14.75
N PHE A 23 -1.47 -2.38 -14.50
CA PHE A 23 -1.90 -3.47 -13.60
C PHE A 23 -1.63 -4.84 -14.23
N ASN A 24 -0.79 -5.64 -13.57
CA ASN A 24 -0.48 -7.01 -14.00
C ASN A 24 -1.28 -8.02 -13.19
N LEU A 25 -2.30 -8.60 -13.83
CA LEU A 25 -3.23 -9.57 -13.27
C LEU A 25 -2.55 -10.85 -12.77
N GLU A 26 -1.65 -11.41 -13.58
CA GLU A 26 -0.99 -12.68 -13.27
C GLU A 26 -0.07 -12.54 -12.05
N HIS A 27 0.73 -11.47 -12.01
CA HIS A 27 1.60 -11.17 -10.86
C HIS A 27 0.77 -10.96 -9.59
N TYR A 28 -0.32 -10.19 -9.65
CA TYR A 28 -1.19 -10.03 -8.49
C TYR A 28 -1.80 -11.36 -8.02
N GLY A 29 -2.22 -12.23 -8.94
CA GLY A 29 -2.73 -13.56 -8.62
C GLY A 29 -1.69 -14.45 -7.94
N MET A 30 -0.46 -14.49 -8.45
CA MET A 30 0.65 -15.21 -7.83
C MET A 30 0.97 -14.69 -6.43
N ASP A 31 1.02 -13.37 -6.27
CA ASP A 31 1.24 -12.73 -4.97
C ASP A 31 0.12 -13.05 -3.97
N HIS A 32 -1.12 -13.15 -4.43
CA HIS A 32 -2.24 -13.56 -3.59
C HIS A 32 -2.04 -14.98 -3.06
N VAL A 33 -1.72 -15.93 -3.95
CA VAL A 33 -1.42 -17.31 -3.56
C VAL A 33 -0.24 -17.36 -2.58
N GLN A 34 0.86 -16.69 -2.89
CA GLN A 34 2.05 -16.66 -2.03
C GLN A 34 1.71 -16.10 -0.63
N TYR A 35 0.93 -15.02 -0.58
CA TYR A 35 0.49 -14.47 0.70
C TYR A 35 -0.35 -15.46 1.51
N LEU A 36 -1.20 -16.28 0.87
CA LEU A 36 -1.98 -17.31 1.56
C LEU A 36 -1.12 -18.45 2.12
N ILE A 37 -0.05 -18.79 1.43
CA ILE A 37 0.91 -19.83 1.83
C ILE A 37 1.64 -19.40 3.10
N ASP A 38 2.40 -18.30 3.04
CA ASP A 38 3.33 -17.92 4.11
C ASP A 38 3.33 -16.43 4.46
N GLY A 39 2.42 -15.63 3.88
CA GLY A 39 2.39 -14.18 4.09
C GLY A 39 3.63 -13.47 3.52
N PHE A 40 4.23 -14.02 2.46
CA PHE A 40 5.52 -13.62 1.87
C PHE A 40 6.74 -13.85 2.76
N GLY A 41 6.60 -14.67 3.82
CA GLY A 41 7.64 -14.78 4.86
C GLY A 41 7.87 -13.47 5.62
N LEU A 42 6.98 -12.48 5.46
CA LEU A 42 7.01 -11.24 6.23
C LEU A 42 6.53 -11.55 7.64
N HIS A 43 7.46 -11.89 8.53
CA HIS A 43 7.17 -12.02 9.96
C HIS A 43 6.46 -10.76 10.48
N SER A 44 5.61 -10.90 11.50
CA SER A 44 4.79 -9.81 12.06
C SER A 44 5.60 -8.53 12.29
N VAL A 45 5.63 -7.65 11.28
CA VAL A 45 6.24 -6.33 11.43
C VAL A 45 5.35 -5.56 12.39
N GLU A 46 5.86 -5.36 13.60
CA GLU A 46 5.23 -4.55 14.63
C GLU A 46 5.74 -3.13 14.50
N LEU A 47 4.83 -2.23 14.14
CA LEU A 47 5.08 -0.81 14.11
C LEU A 47 4.53 -0.21 15.40
N PRO A 48 5.37 0.37 16.27
CA PRO A 48 4.90 0.87 17.54
C PRO A 48 3.92 2.04 17.32
N ALA A 49 2.78 1.98 18.00
CA ALA A 49 1.79 3.06 17.99
C ALA A 49 2.31 4.32 18.71
N ASN A 50 3.21 4.15 19.66
CA ASN A 50 3.89 5.26 20.34
C ASN A 50 5.28 5.44 19.73
N VAL A 51 5.56 6.66 19.27
CA VAL A 51 6.89 7.04 18.79
C VAL A 51 7.41 8.21 19.62
N CYS A 52 8.73 8.25 19.78
CA CYS A 52 9.43 9.40 20.33
C CYS A 52 10.38 9.92 19.26
N LEU A 53 10.21 11.18 18.86
CA LEU A 53 11.09 11.81 17.88
C LEU A 53 12.47 12.04 18.52
N ASN A 54 13.52 11.52 17.90
CA ASN A 54 14.89 11.73 18.39
C ASN A 54 15.37 13.19 18.16
N ASN A 55 16.51 13.54 18.75
CA ASN A 55 17.04 14.92 18.68
C ASN A 55 17.28 15.41 17.24
N ASP A 56 17.72 14.53 16.35
CA ASP A 56 18.00 14.86 14.95
C ASP A 56 16.70 15.12 14.19
N GLN A 57 15.68 14.28 14.42
CA GLN A 57 14.33 14.44 13.86
C GLN A 57 13.69 15.75 14.34
N GLN A 58 13.77 16.05 15.64
CA GLN A 58 13.28 17.32 16.19
C GLN A 58 14.01 18.53 15.61
N SER A 59 15.33 18.44 15.44
CA SER A 59 16.15 19.50 14.84
C SER A 59 15.80 19.72 13.37
N ARG A 60 15.61 18.63 12.62
CA ARG A 60 15.16 18.67 11.22
C ARG A 60 13.81 19.35 11.08
N ILE A 61 12.85 18.97 11.91
CA ILE A 61 11.51 19.59 11.94
C ILE A 61 11.62 21.10 12.19
N ARG A 62 12.41 21.50 13.19
CA ARG A 62 12.62 22.92 13.51
C ARG A 62 13.17 23.70 12.31
N MET A 63 14.19 23.17 11.65
CA MET A 63 14.76 23.78 10.45
C MET A 63 13.73 23.91 9.33
N ILE A 64 12.93 22.86 9.08
CA ILE A 64 11.86 22.89 8.06
C ILE A 64 10.84 23.99 8.37
N VAL A 65 10.44 24.14 9.64
CA VAL A 65 9.50 25.19 10.05
C VAL A 65 10.13 26.59 9.88
N ASP A 66 11.39 26.75 10.26
CA ASP A 66 12.11 28.03 10.21
C ASP A 66 12.31 28.56 8.79
N GLU A 67 12.44 27.68 7.78
CA GLU A 67 12.49 28.05 6.35
C GLU A 67 11.30 28.94 5.92
N LYS A 68 10.13 28.78 6.56
CA LYS A 68 8.89 29.47 6.24
C LYS A 68 8.28 30.24 7.42
N LYS A 69 9.11 30.67 8.38
CA LYS A 69 8.69 31.38 9.60
C LYS A 69 7.81 32.62 9.41
N ARG A 70 7.85 33.26 8.23
CA ARG A 70 7.04 34.44 7.89
C ARG A 70 5.63 34.10 7.38
N GLU A 71 5.36 32.83 7.06
CA GLU A 71 4.09 32.35 6.49
C GLU A 71 3.23 31.60 7.52
N VAL A 72 3.57 31.66 8.81
CA VAL A 72 2.90 30.89 9.88
C VAL A 72 1.38 31.08 9.90
N GLU A 73 0.90 32.31 9.71
CA GLU A 73 -0.54 32.60 9.73
C GLU A 73 -1.28 31.92 8.58
N LYS A 74 -0.64 31.77 7.40
CA LYS A 74 -1.19 31.03 6.27
C LYS A 74 -1.46 29.58 6.66
N TYR A 75 -0.52 28.92 7.35
CA TYR A 75 -0.72 27.54 7.80
C TYR A 75 -1.84 27.45 8.85
N ARG A 76 -1.94 28.39 9.79
CA ARG A 76 -3.01 28.37 10.81
C ARG A 76 -4.41 28.40 10.20
N THR A 77 -4.60 29.13 9.09
CA THR A 77 -5.88 29.13 8.37
C THR A 77 -6.22 27.78 7.72
N LEU A 78 -5.23 26.92 7.47
CA LEU A 78 -5.42 25.57 6.93
C LEU A 78 -5.85 24.54 7.98
N SER A 79 -5.83 24.88 9.27
CA SER A 79 -6.23 23.98 10.36
C SER A 79 -7.63 23.37 10.20
N LYS A 80 -8.50 23.99 9.39
CA LYS A 80 -9.86 23.52 9.06
C LYS A 80 -9.97 22.88 7.67
N ASN A 81 -8.88 22.81 6.91
CA ASN A 81 -8.89 22.28 5.55
C ASN A 81 -8.75 20.75 5.58
N VAL A 82 -9.88 20.06 5.46
CA VAL A 82 -9.94 18.59 5.46
C VAL A 82 -9.13 17.97 4.31
N SER A 83 -8.99 18.65 3.17
CA SER A 83 -8.19 18.17 2.04
C SER A 83 -6.71 18.01 2.38
N ALA A 84 -6.18 18.82 3.30
CA ALA A 84 -4.81 18.62 3.80
C ALA A 84 -4.68 17.28 4.55
N CYS A 85 -5.73 16.86 5.27
CA CYS A 85 -5.76 15.58 5.95
C CYS A 85 -5.79 14.41 4.96
N PHE A 86 -6.55 14.50 3.87
CA PHE A 86 -6.57 13.44 2.85
C PHE A 86 -5.17 13.15 2.31
N ASN A 87 -4.40 14.20 2.00
CA ASN A 87 -3.01 14.05 1.52
C ASN A 87 -2.10 13.43 2.58
N LEU A 88 -2.25 13.82 3.85
CA LEU A 88 -1.50 13.20 4.94
C LEU A 88 -1.80 11.70 5.05
N VAL A 89 -3.09 11.31 5.00
CA VAL A 89 -3.50 9.90 5.08
C VAL A 89 -2.91 9.11 3.91
N ASP A 90 -3.03 9.61 2.67
CA ASP A 90 -2.49 8.93 1.48
C ASP A 90 -0.97 8.69 1.58
N ILE A 91 -0.20 9.72 1.94
CA ILE A 91 1.26 9.62 2.09
C ILE A 91 1.62 8.67 3.23
N VAL A 92 0.95 8.77 4.38
CA VAL A 92 1.22 7.94 5.55
C VAL A 92 0.93 6.46 5.25
N LEU A 93 -0.16 6.15 4.55
CA LEU A 93 -0.49 4.78 4.18
C LEU A 93 0.56 4.20 3.22
N ALA A 94 1.06 5.00 2.26
CA ALA A 94 2.16 4.59 1.39
C ALA A 94 3.44 4.28 2.18
N VAL A 95 3.80 5.10 3.17
CA VAL A 95 4.93 4.85 4.08
C VAL A 95 4.72 3.59 4.91
N LEU A 96 3.51 3.36 5.41
CA LEU A 96 3.22 2.18 6.22
C LEU A 96 3.32 0.90 5.39
N TYR A 97 2.85 0.92 4.16
CA TYR A 97 3.01 -0.20 3.25
C TYR A 97 4.50 -0.48 3.01
N ASP A 98 5.28 0.56 2.68
CA ASP A 98 6.72 0.44 2.47
C ASP A 98 7.46 -0.10 3.71
N LYS A 99 7.11 0.39 4.90
CA LYS A 99 7.66 -0.11 6.16
C LYS A 99 7.27 -1.56 6.43
N ILE A 100 6.06 -2.00 6.09
CA ILE A 100 5.68 -3.41 6.28
C ILE A 100 6.50 -4.32 5.37
N VAL A 101 6.66 -3.95 4.10
CA VAL A 101 7.40 -4.80 3.13
C VAL A 101 8.91 -4.77 3.31
N ASN A 102 9.46 -3.72 3.94
CA ASN A 102 10.88 -3.59 4.25
C ASN A 102 11.17 -3.75 5.77
N SER A 103 10.34 -4.47 6.52
CA SER A 103 10.60 -4.80 7.94
C SER A 103 10.90 -3.59 8.85
N ASN A 104 10.21 -2.47 8.60
CA ASN A 104 10.35 -1.17 9.26
C ASN A 104 11.74 -0.51 9.07
N GLU A 105 12.50 -0.93 8.07
CA GLU A 105 13.76 -0.32 7.67
C GLU A 105 13.57 0.56 6.42
N LEU A 106 14.44 1.56 6.29
CA LEU A 106 14.49 2.38 5.08
C LEU A 106 15.32 1.64 4.03
N ASN A 107 14.69 1.26 2.93
CA ASN A 107 15.40 0.69 1.79
C ASN A 107 15.74 1.81 0.80
N GLU A 108 16.98 2.29 0.84
CA GLU A 108 17.42 3.44 0.02
C GLU A 108 17.19 3.25 -1.49
N ALA A 109 17.21 2.00 -1.97
CA ALA A 109 17.04 1.68 -3.38
C ALA A 109 15.58 1.72 -3.86
N ILE A 110 14.60 1.42 -3.00
CA ILE A 110 13.20 1.24 -3.43
C ILE A 110 12.15 2.02 -2.64
N SER A 111 12.42 2.41 -1.39
CA SER A 111 11.44 3.11 -0.54
C SER A 111 10.93 4.40 -1.20
N HIS A 112 11.79 5.12 -1.91
CA HIS A 112 11.38 6.32 -2.64
C HIS A 112 10.39 6.00 -3.78
N VAL A 113 10.65 4.92 -4.53
CA VAL A 113 9.75 4.46 -5.60
C VAL A 113 8.43 3.99 -5.03
N ASN A 114 8.46 3.16 -3.98
CA ASN A 114 7.25 2.64 -3.33
C ASN A 114 6.38 3.77 -2.79
N ILE A 115 6.93 4.68 -1.98
CA ILE A 115 6.14 5.76 -1.37
C ILE A 115 5.57 6.68 -2.46
N HIS A 116 6.40 7.08 -3.44
CA HIS A 116 5.97 7.92 -4.56
C HIS A 116 4.86 7.24 -5.37
N ARG A 117 5.06 5.98 -5.77
CA ARG A 117 4.14 5.26 -6.65
C ARG A 117 2.87 4.84 -5.92
N ILE A 118 2.90 4.51 -4.64
CA ILE A 118 1.67 4.18 -3.91
C ILE A 118 0.82 5.44 -3.66
N SER A 119 1.44 6.55 -3.25
CA SER A 119 0.71 7.80 -2.93
C SER A 119 0.24 8.53 -4.19
N SER A 120 -1.07 8.66 -4.37
CA SER A 120 -1.65 9.42 -5.50
C SER A 120 -1.45 10.93 -5.31
N SER A 121 -1.39 11.40 -4.06
CA SER A 121 -1.05 12.79 -3.74
C SER A 121 0.37 13.16 -4.19
N LEU A 122 1.30 12.22 -4.24
CA LEU A 122 2.69 12.46 -4.67
C LEU A 122 2.94 12.20 -6.15
N SER A 123 2.38 11.12 -6.70
CA SER A 123 2.63 10.72 -8.10
C SER A 123 1.76 11.47 -9.11
N TYR A 124 0.50 11.74 -8.77
CA TYR A 124 -0.46 12.42 -9.66
C TYR A 124 -0.92 13.77 -9.12
N PHE A 125 -0.43 14.20 -7.95
CA PHE A 125 -0.90 15.43 -7.32
C PHE A 125 -2.43 15.47 -7.23
N GLU A 126 -3.05 14.33 -6.91
CA GLU A 126 -4.50 14.18 -6.87
C GLU A 126 -5.08 14.95 -5.67
N GLU A 127 -6.21 15.60 -5.91
CA GLU A 127 -7.03 16.23 -4.88
C GLU A 127 -8.20 15.31 -4.54
N PHE A 128 -8.18 14.76 -3.33
CA PHE A 128 -9.23 13.88 -2.85
C PHE A 128 -10.44 14.65 -2.31
N SER A 129 -11.61 14.03 -2.44
CA SER A 129 -12.89 14.53 -1.90
C SER A 129 -13.37 13.77 -0.66
N SER A 130 -12.83 12.58 -0.40
CA SER A 130 -13.28 11.71 0.70
C SER A 130 -12.17 10.77 1.16
N TYR A 131 -12.26 10.29 2.41
CA TYR A 131 -11.37 9.22 2.89
C TYR A 131 -11.59 7.89 2.15
N GLU A 132 -12.80 7.65 1.63
CA GLU A 132 -13.08 6.47 0.81
C GLU A 132 -12.30 6.51 -0.51
N ASP A 133 -12.28 7.66 -1.20
CA ASP A 133 -11.45 7.85 -2.40
C ASP A 133 -9.96 7.61 -2.10
N VAL A 134 -9.46 8.11 -0.96
CA VAL A 134 -8.07 7.89 -0.52
C VAL A 134 -7.78 6.41 -0.34
N LEU A 135 -8.62 5.68 0.40
CA LEU A 135 -8.40 4.26 0.62
C LEU A 135 -8.51 3.46 -0.69
N ILE A 136 -9.48 3.73 -1.55
CA ILE A 136 -9.61 3.03 -2.85
C ILE A 136 -8.34 3.23 -3.69
N ALA A 137 -7.83 4.46 -3.77
CA ALA A 137 -6.61 4.75 -4.51
C ALA A 137 -5.39 4.03 -3.88
N PHE A 138 -5.25 4.10 -2.56
CA PHE A 138 -4.19 3.39 -1.83
C PHE A 138 -4.23 1.87 -2.08
N TYR A 139 -5.39 1.23 -1.96
CA TYR A 139 -5.56 -0.21 -2.20
C TYR A 139 -5.17 -0.61 -3.63
N ARG A 140 -5.69 0.10 -4.64
CA ARG A 140 -5.35 -0.17 -6.05
C ARG A 140 -3.84 -0.11 -6.29
N ARG A 141 -3.18 0.92 -5.79
CA ARG A 141 -1.77 1.22 -6.09
C ARG A 141 -0.79 0.36 -5.29
N SER A 142 -1.12 0.05 -4.04
CA SER A 142 -0.35 -0.88 -3.20
C SER A 142 -0.41 -2.33 -3.69
N CYS A 143 -1.49 -2.69 -4.40
CA CYS A 143 -1.66 -4.02 -5.02
C CYS A 143 -1.04 -4.12 -6.42
N MET A 144 -0.19 -3.18 -6.81
CA MET A 144 0.18 -3.02 -8.21
C MET A 144 1.63 -2.59 -8.42
N TYR A 145 2.09 -1.56 -7.71
CA TYR A 145 3.43 -1.01 -7.91
C TYR A 145 4.53 -1.67 -7.07
N PRO A 146 4.30 -2.01 -5.79
CA PRO A 146 5.34 -2.64 -4.97
C PRO A 146 5.68 -4.06 -5.44
N LEU A 147 6.80 -4.58 -4.91
CA LEU A 147 7.22 -5.96 -5.13
C LEU A 147 6.18 -6.95 -4.59
N TYR A 148 5.72 -6.75 -3.35
CA TYR A 148 4.68 -7.58 -2.74
C TYR A 148 3.33 -6.87 -2.83
N ARG A 149 2.35 -7.50 -3.50
CA ARG A 149 1.04 -6.89 -3.81
C ARG A 149 -0.06 -7.63 -3.08
N SER A 150 -0.59 -7.02 -2.02
CA SER A 150 -1.63 -7.68 -1.22
C SER A 150 -2.61 -6.71 -0.58
N LYS A 151 -3.90 -7.00 -0.76
CA LYS A 151 -5.00 -6.30 -0.06
C LYS A 151 -4.90 -6.47 1.45
N ASP A 152 -4.33 -7.56 1.94
CA ASP A 152 -4.16 -7.79 3.37
C ASP A 152 -3.03 -6.98 3.96
N LEU A 153 -1.92 -6.81 3.22
CA LEU A 153 -0.87 -5.86 3.61
C LEU A 153 -1.41 -4.42 3.61
N ALA A 154 -2.19 -4.04 2.60
CA ALA A 154 -2.86 -2.74 2.55
C ALA A 154 -3.80 -2.54 3.75
N ARG A 155 -4.61 -3.56 4.08
CA ARG A 155 -5.48 -3.56 5.26
C ARG A 155 -4.68 -3.41 6.55
N LYS A 156 -3.54 -4.09 6.67
CA LYS A 156 -2.64 -3.97 7.83
C LYS A 156 -2.12 -2.54 7.96
N SER A 157 -1.71 -1.89 6.88
CA SER A 157 -1.32 -0.46 6.88
C SER A 157 -2.44 0.44 7.41
N VAL A 158 -3.68 0.23 6.95
CA VAL A 158 -4.82 1.05 7.41
C VAL A 158 -5.15 0.80 8.88
N LYS A 159 -5.07 -0.44 9.36
CA LYS A 159 -5.25 -0.76 10.78
C LYS A 159 -4.22 -0.06 11.66
N LEU A 160 -2.94 -0.11 11.29
CA LEU A 160 -1.87 0.57 12.02
C LEU A 160 -2.08 2.09 12.06
N PHE A 161 -2.54 2.68 10.95
CA PHE A 161 -2.94 4.07 10.91
C PHE A 161 -4.08 4.36 11.90
N ILE A 162 -5.17 3.58 11.86
CA ILE A 162 -6.32 3.74 12.76
C ILE A 162 -5.88 3.67 14.23
N ASP A 163 -5.07 2.66 14.57
CA ASP A 163 -4.60 2.44 15.94
C ASP A 163 -3.75 3.62 16.44
N ALA A 164 -2.85 4.13 15.60
CA ALA A 164 -2.04 5.30 15.91
C ALA A 164 -2.88 6.58 16.06
N MET A 165 -3.92 6.75 15.24
CA MET A 165 -4.79 7.93 15.29
C MET A 165 -5.68 7.94 16.54
N ASN A 166 -5.91 6.79 17.18
CA ASN A 166 -6.62 6.72 18.46
C ASN A 166 -5.75 7.12 19.67
N GLY A 167 -4.43 7.28 19.48
CA GLY A 167 -3.48 7.66 20.53
C GLY A 167 -3.36 9.18 20.74
N GLU A 168 -2.80 9.57 21.89
CA GLU A 168 -2.54 10.98 22.22
C GLU A 168 -1.38 11.58 21.40
N ASN A 169 -0.44 10.74 20.95
CA ASN A 169 0.76 11.14 20.20
C ASN A 169 0.58 11.05 18.67
N ALA A 170 -0.66 11.12 18.16
CA ALA A 170 -0.93 10.93 16.73
C ALA A 170 -0.18 11.94 15.85
N VAL A 171 0.03 13.17 16.33
CA VAL A 171 0.80 14.19 15.61
C VAL A 171 2.27 13.80 15.49
N GLU A 172 2.96 13.43 16.59
CA GLU A 172 4.33 12.93 16.52
C GLU A 172 4.43 11.67 15.65
N TRP A 173 3.43 10.80 15.72
CA TRP A 173 3.41 9.57 14.93
C TRP A 173 3.35 9.84 13.43
N VAL A 174 2.51 10.75 12.97
CA VAL A 174 2.47 11.17 11.56
C VAL A 174 3.77 11.87 11.17
N LEU A 175 4.32 12.73 12.04
CA LEU A 175 5.57 13.41 11.77
C LEU A 175 6.74 12.44 11.55
N GLU A 176 6.80 11.34 12.31
CA GLU A 176 7.81 10.30 12.08
C GLU A 176 7.67 9.68 10.69
N LYS A 177 6.45 9.41 10.21
CA LYS A 177 6.21 8.86 8.86
C LYS A 177 6.55 9.85 7.75
N LEU A 178 6.27 11.14 7.96
CA LEU A 178 6.68 12.19 7.02
C LEU A 178 8.19 12.38 6.99
N LEU A 179 8.88 12.27 8.13
CA LEU A 179 10.33 12.28 8.18
C LEU A 179 10.93 11.05 7.49
N PHE A 180 10.32 9.87 7.65
CA PHE A 180 10.72 8.68 6.88
C PHE A 180 10.63 8.92 5.38
N SER A 181 9.52 9.50 4.90
CA SER A 181 9.38 9.90 3.48
C SER A 181 10.44 10.92 3.07
N TYR A 182 10.71 11.89 3.94
CA TYR A 182 11.73 12.91 3.69
C TYR A 182 13.10 12.28 3.47
N GLU A 183 13.49 11.36 4.35
CA GLU A 183 14.75 10.63 4.28
C GLU A 183 14.80 9.70 3.06
N ALA A 184 13.66 9.07 2.69
CA ALA A 184 13.57 8.28 1.47
C ALA A 184 13.82 9.12 0.20
N PHE A 185 13.37 10.39 0.16
CA PHE A 185 13.46 11.24 -1.03
C PHE A 185 14.71 12.11 -1.13
N LYS A 186 15.43 12.37 -0.02
CA LYS A 186 16.45 13.43 0.05
C LYS A 186 17.63 13.30 -0.94
N ASN A 187 17.95 12.08 -1.37
CA ASN A 187 19.17 11.75 -2.15
C ASN A 187 18.87 11.21 -3.56
N ASN A 188 17.65 11.40 -4.07
CA ASN A 188 17.24 10.95 -5.40
C ASN A 188 16.33 11.99 -6.07
N ASP A 189 15.84 11.68 -7.26
CA ASP A 189 15.01 12.60 -8.06
C ASP A 189 13.70 13.00 -7.36
N CYS A 190 13.22 12.21 -6.39
CA CYS A 190 12.05 12.55 -5.57
C CYS A 190 12.33 13.67 -4.56
N VAL A 191 13.56 14.20 -4.43
CA VAL A 191 13.88 15.34 -3.55
C VAL A 191 13.00 16.56 -3.85
N VAL A 192 12.50 16.67 -5.07
CA VAL A 192 11.53 17.69 -5.48
C VAL A 192 10.22 17.60 -4.67
N LEU A 193 9.77 16.38 -4.33
CA LEU A 193 8.57 16.15 -3.51
C LEU A 193 8.79 16.57 -2.06
N ASN A 194 10.02 16.53 -1.56
CA ASN A 194 10.33 17.13 -0.26
C ASN A 194 10.05 18.63 -0.26
N HIS A 195 10.41 19.31 -1.35
CA HIS A 195 10.20 20.75 -1.47
C HIS A 195 8.73 21.14 -1.56
N TYR A 196 7.96 20.43 -2.39
CA TYR A 196 6.57 20.81 -2.72
C TYR A 196 5.49 20.18 -1.84
N TYR A 197 5.78 19.06 -1.16
CA TYR A 197 4.79 18.33 -0.37
C TYR A 197 5.26 18.08 1.06
N ILE A 198 6.30 17.25 1.24
CA ILE A 198 6.61 16.68 2.56
C ILE A 198 6.93 17.76 3.60
N LYS A 199 7.75 18.76 3.23
CA LYS A 199 8.06 19.88 4.14
C LYS A 199 6.82 20.69 4.53
N ASP A 200 5.87 20.89 3.63
CA ASP A 200 4.63 21.61 3.92
C ASP A 200 3.67 20.80 4.80
N CYS A 201 3.61 19.48 4.60
CA CYS A 201 2.91 18.58 5.52
C CYS A 201 3.50 18.63 6.95
N ILE A 202 4.82 18.62 7.08
CA ILE A 202 5.52 18.75 8.38
C ILE A 202 5.19 20.11 9.03
N ARG A 203 5.25 21.20 8.27
CA ARG A 203 4.87 22.55 8.76
C ARG A 203 3.43 22.59 9.22
N PHE A 204 2.52 22.04 8.43
CA PHE A 204 1.10 21.99 8.76
C PHE A 204 0.87 21.30 10.10
N LEU A 205 1.45 20.12 10.31
CA LEU A 205 1.33 19.40 11.59
C LEU A 205 1.91 20.16 12.77
N GLN A 206 3.10 20.74 12.62
CA GLN A 206 3.77 21.48 13.70
C GLN A 206 3.06 22.78 14.08
N LEU A 207 2.58 23.52 13.08
CA LEU A 207 1.99 24.85 13.30
C LEU A 207 0.51 24.78 13.66
N CYS A 208 -0.23 23.80 13.14
CA CYS A 208 -1.67 23.67 13.35
C CYS A 208 -2.02 22.67 14.46
N LYS A 209 -1.14 21.69 14.73
CA LYS A 209 -1.40 20.57 15.66
C LYS A 209 -2.81 19.97 15.50
N PRO A 210 -3.17 19.47 14.30
CA PRO A 210 -4.54 19.12 13.94
C PRO A 210 -4.96 17.75 14.51
N ILE A 211 -4.82 17.55 15.81
CA ILE A 211 -5.05 16.25 16.49
C ILE A 211 -6.49 15.75 16.30
N GLU A 212 -7.48 16.63 16.45
CA GLU A 212 -8.89 16.27 16.31
C GLU A 212 -9.22 15.79 14.89
N MET A 213 -8.63 16.44 13.89
CA MET A 213 -8.80 16.09 12.47
C MET A 213 -8.18 14.72 12.15
N LEU A 214 -6.99 14.43 12.72
CA LEU A 214 -6.33 13.13 12.58
C LEU A 214 -7.14 12.01 13.27
N GLN A 215 -7.64 12.26 14.48
CA GLN A 215 -8.52 11.33 15.19
C GLN A 215 -9.85 11.09 14.45
N GLU A 216 -10.41 12.13 13.84
CA GLU A 216 -11.58 12.01 12.96
C GLU A 216 -11.27 11.16 11.72
N ALA A 217 -10.13 11.38 11.06
CA ALA A 217 -9.67 10.55 9.94
C ALA A 217 -9.56 9.08 10.34
N GLY A 218 -8.91 8.77 11.48
CA GLY A 218 -8.83 7.42 12.02
C GLY A 218 -10.21 6.78 12.22
N ARG A 219 -11.16 7.51 12.83
CA ARG A 219 -12.54 7.03 13.02
C ARG A 219 -13.29 6.80 11.71
N TYR A 220 -13.13 7.66 10.70
CA TYR A 220 -13.74 7.44 9.40
C TYR A 220 -13.15 6.22 8.70
N CYS A 221 -11.81 6.11 8.64
CA CYS A 221 -11.13 4.96 8.07
C CYS A 221 -11.58 3.66 8.75
N ALA A 222 -11.72 3.63 10.07
CA ALA A 222 -12.22 2.45 10.80
C ALA A 222 -13.63 2.02 10.38
N LYS A 223 -14.53 2.98 10.16
CA LYS A 223 -15.92 2.71 9.72
C LYS A 223 -15.97 2.11 8.31
N ILE A 224 -15.15 2.62 7.39
CA ILE A 224 -15.20 2.24 5.98
C ILE A 224 -14.24 1.10 5.61
N LEU A 225 -13.29 0.75 6.47
CA LEU A 225 -12.21 -0.20 6.17
C LEU A 225 -12.73 -1.54 5.63
N LEU A 226 -13.72 -2.14 6.29
CA LEU A 226 -14.26 -3.44 5.86
C LEU A 226 -14.91 -3.33 4.47
N SER A 227 -15.68 -2.27 4.24
CA SER A 227 -16.33 -2.04 2.95
C SER A 227 -15.34 -1.76 1.82
N VAL A 228 -14.26 -1.01 2.07
CA VAL A 228 -13.24 -0.74 1.04
C VAL A 228 -12.39 -1.98 0.78
N HIS A 229 -12.03 -2.72 1.83
CA HIS A 229 -11.25 -3.95 1.69
C HIS A 229 -12.00 -5.04 0.91
N SER A 230 -13.33 -5.14 1.08
CA SER A 230 -14.13 -6.12 0.34
C SER A 230 -14.43 -5.72 -1.11
N LYS A 231 -14.25 -4.45 -1.49
CA LYS A 231 -14.43 -4.01 -2.89
C LYS A 231 -13.36 -4.61 -3.79
N SER A 232 -13.75 -4.94 -5.02
CA SER A 232 -12.82 -5.21 -6.12
C SER A 232 -11.92 -3.99 -6.35
N LEU A 233 -10.66 -4.25 -6.71
CA LEU A 233 -9.73 -3.25 -7.20
C LEU A 233 -10.18 -2.67 -8.54
N GLY A 234 -11.04 -3.37 -9.29
CA GLY A 234 -11.64 -2.94 -10.55
C GLY A 234 -10.78 -3.27 -11.76
N PHE A 235 -9.95 -4.31 -11.69
CA PHE A 235 -9.09 -4.76 -12.79
C PHE A 235 -9.45 -6.16 -13.31
N GLY A 236 -10.47 -6.81 -12.73
CA GLY A 236 -10.83 -8.20 -13.05
C GLY A 236 -9.99 -9.23 -12.30
N GLU A 237 -9.34 -8.80 -11.21
CA GLU A 237 -8.41 -9.61 -10.42
C GLU A 237 -9.06 -10.82 -9.73
N GLU A 238 -10.34 -10.72 -9.39
CA GLU A 238 -11.08 -11.77 -8.68
C GLU A 238 -11.14 -13.08 -9.50
N ALA A 239 -11.37 -12.98 -10.81
CA ALA A 239 -11.44 -14.14 -11.70
C ALA A 239 -10.09 -14.85 -11.83
N VAL A 240 -8.99 -14.09 -11.87
CA VAL A 240 -7.63 -14.65 -11.99
C VAL A 240 -7.20 -15.31 -10.69
N VAL A 241 -7.48 -14.67 -9.55
CA VAL A 241 -7.23 -15.25 -8.23
C VAL A 241 -8.01 -16.55 -8.06
N GLN A 242 -9.31 -16.55 -8.38
CA GLN A 242 -10.14 -17.75 -8.26
C GLN A 242 -9.63 -18.90 -9.14
N LYS A 243 -9.24 -18.59 -10.38
CA LYS A 243 -8.63 -19.57 -11.28
C LYS A 243 -7.35 -20.17 -10.68
N MET A 244 -6.39 -19.33 -10.27
CA MET A 244 -5.12 -19.80 -9.71
C MET A 244 -5.30 -20.64 -8.45
N VAL A 245 -6.24 -20.26 -7.58
CA VAL A 245 -6.55 -21.04 -6.38
C VAL A 245 -7.15 -22.40 -6.75
N ASN A 246 -8.05 -22.46 -7.74
CA ASN A 246 -8.62 -23.73 -8.21
C ASN A 246 -7.57 -24.65 -8.84
N ASP A 247 -6.67 -24.08 -9.64
CA ASP A 247 -5.57 -24.82 -10.29
C ASP A 247 -4.65 -25.47 -9.23
N ILE A 248 -4.39 -24.78 -8.11
CA ILE A 248 -3.55 -25.30 -7.01
C ILE A 248 -4.26 -26.37 -6.19
N ILE A 249 -5.57 -26.22 -5.95
CA ILE A 249 -6.37 -27.21 -5.22
C ILE A 249 -6.58 -28.49 -6.07
N GLY A 250 -6.28 -28.45 -7.37
CA GLY A 250 -6.49 -29.59 -8.27
C GLY A 250 -7.97 -29.83 -8.56
N VAL A 251 -8.79 -28.77 -8.59
CA VAL A 251 -10.18 -28.90 -9.04
C VAL A 251 -10.15 -29.01 -10.56
N GLU A 252 -10.03 -30.23 -11.06
CA GLU A 252 -10.35 -30.55 -12.45
C GLU A 252 -11.83 -30.21 -12.67
N ASP A 253 -12.13 -29.34 -13.64
CA ASP A 253 -13.50 -29.21 -14.14
C ASP A 253 -13.92 -30.60 -14.64
N GLU A 254 -14.82 -31.28 -13.92
CA GLU A 254 -15.51 -32.47 -14.42
C GLU A 254 -16.35 -32.08 -15.65
N SER A 255 -15.69 -32.00 -16.79
CA SER A 255 -16.29 -32.16 -18.10
C SER A 255 -15.67 -33.39 -18.75
N THR A 256 -16.40 -34.47 -18.62
CA THR A 256 -16.35 -35.71 -19.41
C THR A 256 -15.81 -35.52 -20.82
N ASP A 257 -14.77 -36.28 -21.17
CA ASP A 257 -14.93 -37.29 -22.22
C ASP A 257 -14.01 -38.49 -21.97
N SER A 258 -14.65 -39.65 -21.98
CA SER A 258 -14.07 -40.99 -21.94
C SER A 258 -13.43 -41.31 -23.28
N ASP A 259 -12.24 -41.91 -23.29
CA ASP A 259 -12.04 -43.18 -24.00
C ASP A 259 -10.69 -43.82 -23.65
N ASP A 260 -10.82 -45.06 -23.16
CA ASP A 260 -9.76 -46.02 -22.88
C ASP A 260 -8.92 -46.32 -24.13
N THR A 261 -7.60 -46.47 -23.93
CA THR A 261 -6.87 -47.60 -24.56
C THR A 261 -5.57 -47.86 -23.82
N CYS A 262 -5.50 -49.05 -23.23
CA CYS A 262 -4.29 -49.66 -22.69
C CYS A 262 -3.45 -50.30 -23.81
N ASP A 263 -2.12 -50.18 -23.75
CA ASP A 263 -1.22 -51.35 -23.72
C ASP A 263 0.20 -50.95 -23.30
N SER A 264 0.87 -51.89 -22.64
CA SER A 264 2.13 -51.80 -21.91
C SER A 264 3.37 -51.92 -22.81
N THR A 265 4.51 -51.38 -22.35
CA THR A 265 5.77 -52.15 -22.18
C THR A 265 6.82 -51.35 -21.39
N ASP A 266 7.36 -51.99 -20.35
CA ASP A 266 8.56 -51.61 -19.59
C ASP A 266 9.85 -51.65 -20.46
N GLU A 267 10.77 -50.70 -20.28
CA GLU A 267 11.96 -50.87 -19.41
C GLU A 267 13.00 -49.73 -19.58
N THR A 268 13.52 -49.31 -18.43
CA THR A 268 14.85 -48.72 -18.05
C THR A 268 15.46 -47.43 -18.67
N SER A 269 15.57 -46.42 -17.77
CA SER A 269 16.78 -45.65 -17.33
C SER A 269 17.62 -44.89 -18.37
N GLU A 270 18.05 -43.63 -18.20
CA GLU A 270 18.28 -42.74 -17.06
C GLU A 270 18.47 -41.33 -17.65
N SER A 271 17.93 -40.27 -17.03
CA SER A 271 18.43 -38.88 -17.17
C SER A 271 17.80 -37.98 -16.11
N GLU A 272 18.63 -37.12 -15.55
CA GLU A 272 18.42 -36.29 -14.37
C GLU A 272 17.30 -35.24 -14.48
N SER A 273 16.61 -35.01 -13.38
CA SER A 273 16.34 -33.66 -12.83
C SER A 273 15.69 -33.81 -11.47
N GLU A 274 16.39 -33.42 -10.40
CA GLU A 274 15.74 -33.20 -9.11
C GLU A 274 14.92 -31.91 -9.20
N SER A 275 13.69 -32.01 -9.71
CA SER A 275 12.64 -31.04 -9.42
C SER A 275 12.09 -31.35 -8.04
N SER A 276 12.52 -30.57 -7.04
CA SER A 276 11.86 -30.55 -5.74
C SER A 276 10.48 -29.89 -5.91
N ASP A 277 9.51 -30.64 -6.40
CA ASP A 277 8.09 -30.29 -6.27
C ASP A 277 7.71 -30.50 -4.81
N SER A 278 7.93 -29.46 -4.00
CA SER A 278 7.37 -29.39 -2.66
C SER A 278 5.85 -29.24 -2.81
N LEU A 279 5.13 -30.34 -2.60
CA LEU A 279 3.69 -30.32 -2.40
C LEU A 279 3.33 -29.23 -1.36
N PRO A 280 2.25 -28.46 -1.58
CA PRO A 280 1.84 -27.44 -0.62
C PRO A 280 1.49 -28.09 0.72
N ASP A 281 1.98 -27.47 1.79
CA ASP A 281 1.78 -27.90 3.19
C ASP A 281 0.28 -28.11 3.47
N GLU A 282 -0.12 -29.17 4.19
CA GLU A 282 -1.54 -29.53 4.39
C GLU A 282 -2.39 -28.36 4.96
N ASN A 283 -1.76 -27.48 5.74
CA ASN A 283 -2.36 -26.27 6.30
C ASN A 283 -2.66 -25.19 5.24
N VAL A 284 -1.89 -25.14 4.15
CA VAL A 284 -2.15 -24.28 2.99
C VAL A 284 -3.37 -24.78 2.23
N LEU A 285 -3.45 -26.09 1.96
CA LEU A 285 -4.61 -26.69 1.29
C LEU A 285 -5.90 -26.46 2.09
N GLU A 286 -5.85 -26.62 3.42
CA GLU A 286 -7.01 -26.36 4.29
C GLU A 286 -7.43 -24.88 4.27
N LYS A 287 -6.48 -23.93 4.26
CA LYS A 287 -6.78 -22.50 4.09
C LYS A 287 -7.40 -22.19 2.72
N LEU A 288 -6.86 -22.76 1.64
CA LEU A 288 -7.35 -22.57 0.28
C LEU A 288 -8.76 -23.16 0.09
N MET A 289 -9.02 -24.34 0.66
CA MET A 289 -10.36 -24.97 0.66
C MET A 289 -11.39 -24.14 1.44
N ASN A 290 -11.00 -23.52 2.56
CA ASN A 290 -11.89 -22.64 3.34
C ASN A 290 -12.24 -21.33 2.60
N LEU A 291 -11.35 -20.81 1.73
CA LEU A 291 -11.60 -19.64 0.89
C LEU A 291 -12.66 -19.90 -0.19
N LYS A 292 -12.73 -21.12 -0.74
CA LYS A 292 -13.79 -21.53 -1.69
C LYS A 292 -15.20 -21.45 -1.10
N ILE A 293 -15.32 -21.49 0.23
CA ILE A 293 -16.61 -21.40 0.94
C ILE A 293 -17.01 -19.92 1.17
N GLN A 294 -16.07 -18.97 1.03
CA GLN A 294 -16.27 -17.56 1.36
C GLN A 294 -16.31 -16.60 0.15
N LEU A 295 -15.85 -17.04 -1.02
CA LEU A 295 -16.07 -16.39 -2.32
C LEU A 295 -17.50 -16.68 -2.83
#